data_AF-A0A3C1W4R1-F1
#
_entry.id   AF-A0A3C1W4R1-F1
#
_cell.length_a   1.000
_cell.length_b   1.000
_cell.length_c   1.000
_cell.angle_alpha   90.00
_cell.angle_beta   90.00
_cell.angle_gamma   90.00
#
_symmetry.space_group_name_H-M   'P 1'
#
loop_
_entity.id
_entity.type
_entity.pdbx_description
1 polymer ?
#
loop_
_entity_poly.entity_id
_entity_poly.type
_entity_poly.pdbx_seq_one_letter_code
_entity_poly.pdbx_strand_id
1 'polypeptide(L)'
;MNYRNLLLVLCLVSGLVPVARAEVVISQYYEGTSFNKWLELSNTSDTAISLDGFVLTRWANAATEAWKQDGASPGGSDSLDGLSIPPNGSLLLGNTRAVVPAYA
;
A
#
# COMPACT_ATOMS: atom_id res chain seq x y z
N MET A 1 34.47 -37.06 -42.98
CA MET A 1 34.46 -35.98 -41.96
C MET A 1 33.02 -35.80 -41.54
N ASN A 2 32.59 -36.21 -40.34
CA ASN A 2 31.23 -35.96 -39.87
C ASN A 2 31.28 -35.55 -38.40
N TYR A 3 30.77 -34.33 -38.16
CA TYR A 3 30.91 -33.55 -36.94
C TYR A 3 30.05 -34.13 -35.82
N ARG A 4 30.67 -34.45 -34.70
CA ARG A 4 30.01 -34.98 -33.51
C ARG A 4 29.30 -33.82 -32.80
N ASN A 5 27.96 -33.81 -32.90
CA ASN A 5 27.08 -32.78 -32.34
C ASN A 5 27.42 -32.45 -30.88
N LEU A 6 27.85 -31.21 -30.63
CA LEU A 6 28.04 -30.67 -29.29
C LEU A 6 26.69 -30.13 -28.80
N LEU A 7 26.00 -30.89 -27.95
CA LEU A 7 24.82 -30.41 -27.23
C LEU A 7 25.26 -29.38 -26.18
N LEU A 8 25.00 -28.10 -26.44
CA LEU A 8 25.04 -27.06 -25.42
C LEU A 8 23.78 -27.17 -24.56
N VAL A 9 23.94 -27.61 -23.31
CA VAL A 9 22.88 -27.50 -22.29
C VAL A 9 22.98 -26.12 -21.67
N LEU A 10 22.07 -25.23 -22.05
CA LEU A 10 21.88 -23.95 -21.36
C LEU A 10 21.03 -24.19 -20.11
N CYS A 11 21.68 -24.27 -18.95
CA CYS A 11 20.98 -24.30 -17.67
C CYS A 11 20.57 -22.87 -17.32
N LEU A 12 19.36 -22.46 -17.70
CA LEU A 12 18.73 -21.24 -17.24
C LEU A 12 18.34 -21.44 -15.77
N VAL A 13 19.23 -21.06 -14.84
CA VAL A 13 18.88 -20.92 -13.44
C VAL A 13 18.07 -19.63 -13.30
N SER A 14 16.76 -19.74 -13.46
CA SER A 14 15.82 -18.68 -13.11
C SER A 14 15.81 -18.54 -11.59
N GLY A 15 16.64 -17.65 -11.05
CA GLY A 15 16.57 -17.28 -9.64
C GLY A 15 15.23 -16.62 -9.36
N LEU A 16 14.44 -17.20 -8.45
CA LEU A 16 13.24 -16.55 -7.93
C LEU A 16 13.69 -15.33 -7.13
N VAL A 17 13.62 -14.14 -7.73
CA VAL A 17 13.75 -12.90 -6.97
C VAL A 17 12.46 -12.70 -6.18
N PRO A 18 12.48 -12.66 -4.84
CA PRO A 18 11.30 -12.25 -4.10
C PRO A 18 11.03 -10.78 -4.45
N VAL A 19 9.97 -10.52 -5.20
CA VAL A 19 9.44 -9.17 -5.33
C VAL A 19 8.83 -8.83 -3.98
N ALA A 20 9.46 -7.91 -3.25
CA ALA A 20 8.84 -7.34 -2.06
C ALA A 20 7.55 -6.64 -2.50
N ARG A 21 6.40 -7.16 -2.10
CA ARG A 21 5.08 -6.57 -2.34
C ARG A 21 4.53 -6.15 -0.98
N ALA A 22 4.22 -4.87 -0.84
CA ALA A 22 3.52 -4.39 0.34
C ALA A 22 2.11 -4.99 0.36
N GLU A 23 1.74 -5.63 1.46
CA GLU A 23 0.44 -6.29 1.56
C GLU A 23 -0.70 -5.28 1.67
N VAL A 24 -0.47 -4.15 2.36
CA VAL A 24 -1.39 -3.01 2.44
C VAL A 24 -0.78 -1.81 1.73
N VAL A 25 -1.53 -1.20 0.81
CA VAL A 25 -1.12 -0.02 0.05
C VAL A 25 -2.17 1.08 0.14
N ILE A 26 -1.74 2.34 0.08
CA ILE A 26 -2.64 3.45 -0.22
C ILE A 26 -2.90 3.41 -1.74
N SER A 27 -4.03 2.84 -2.15
CA SER A 27 -4.38 2.65 -3.56
C SER A 27 -4.92 3.94 -4.18
N GLN A 28 -5.61 4.76 -3.38
CA GLN A 28 -6.18 6.02 -3.84
C GLN A 28 -6.12 7.09 -2.75
N TYR A 29 -6.00 8.33 -3.22
CA TYR A 29 -6.16 9.54 -2.43
C TYR A 29 -7.07 10.49 -3.20
N TYR A 30 -8.12 10.96 -2.55
CA TYR A 30 -9.05 11.90 -3.13
C TYR A 30 -9.06 13.21 -2.35
N GLU A 31 -8.74 14.29 -3.06
CA GLU A 31 -8.74 15.65 -2.54
C GLU A 31 -9.85 16.46 -3.22
N GLY A 32 -11.06 16.33 -2.69
CA GLY A 32 -12.20 17.11 -3.13
C GLY A 32 -12.33 18.46 -2.41
N THR A 33 -13.46 19.12 -2.64
CA THR A 33 -13.77 20.41 -2.01
C THR A 33 -14.08 20.26 -0.52
N SER A 34 -13.58 21.18 0.31
CA SER A 34 -13.90 21.26 1.74
C SER A 34 -13.63 19.93 2.47
N PHE A 35 -14.63 19.30 3.07
CA PHE A 35 -14.49 18.06 3.83
C PHE A 35 -14.51 16.79 2.96
N ASN A 36 -14.68 16.91 1.65
CA ASN A 36 -14.77 15.76 0.75
C ASN A 36 -13.38 15.17 0.46
N LYS A 37 -12.79 14.52 1.46
CA LYS A 37 -11.44 13.96 1.40
C LYS A 37 -11.43 12.57 2.01
N TRP A 38 -10.79 11.64 1.33
CA TRP A 38 -10.62 10.27 1.77
C TRP A 38 -9.38 9.64 1.13
N LEU A 39 -8.94 8.53 1.70
CA LEU A 39 -7.96 7.63 1.14
C LEU A 39 -8.54 6.21 1.10
N GLU A 40 -8.05 5.41 0.17
CA GLU A 40 -8.35 3.99 0.10
C GLU A 40 -7.09 3.20 0.46
N LEU A 41 -7.24 2.29 1.43
CA LEU A 41 -6.27 1.25 1.70
C LEU A 41 -6.71 -0.02 0.98
N SER A 42 -5.83 -0.63 0.20
CA SER A 42 -6.08 -1.93 -0.44
C SER A 42 -5.17 -3.00 0.12
N ASN A 43 -5.76 -4.17 0.35
CA ASN A 43 -5.04 -5.40 0.61
C ASN A 43 -4.74 -6.10 -0.72
N THR A 44 -3.46 -6.29 -1.03
CA THR A 44 -2.99 -6.92 -2.28
C THR A 44 -2.69 -8.42 -2.12
N SER A 45 -3.03 -8.99 -0.97
CA SER A 45 -2.83 -10.39 -0.63
C SER A 45 -4.14 -11.20 -0.73
N ASP A 46 -3.98 -12.52 -0.76
CA ASP A 46 -5.09 -13.48 -0.81
C ASP A 46 -5.63 -13.87 0.57
N THR A 47 -5.23 -13.16 1.62
CA THR A 47 -5.67 -13.38 3.02
C THR A 47 -6.15 -12.09 3.66
N ALA A 48 -7.07 -12.17 4.61
CA ALA A 48 -7.48 -10.98 5.36
C ALA A 48 -6.31 -10.45 6.21
N ILE A 49 -6.20 -9.12 6.33
CA ILE A 49 -5.17 -8.46 7.12
C ILE A 49 -5.83 -7.70 8.26
N SER A 50 -5.41 -7.96 9.50
CA SER A 50 -5.70 -7.09 10.63
C SER A 50 -4.81 -5.85 10.56
N LEU A 51 -5.38 -4.69 10.86
CA LEU A 51 -4.66 -3.42 10.96
C LEU A 51 -4.28 -3.08 12.41
N ASP A 52 -4.37 -4.04 13.33
CA ASP A 52 -3.87 -3.86 14.70
C ASP A 52 -2.38 -3.48 14.70
N GLY A 53 -2.04 -2.40 15.40
CA GLY A 53 -0.73 -1.79 15.44
C GLY A 53 -0.43 -0.84 14.29
N PHE A 54 -1.30 -0.72 13.28
CA PHE A 54 -1.12 0.25 12.21
C PHE A 54 -1.61 1.63 12.66
N VAL A 55 -0.88 2.66 12.23
CA VAL A 55 -1.21 4.06 12.47
C VAL A 55 -1.18 4.83 11.17
N LEU A 56 -2.27 5.51 10.84
CA LEU A 56 -2.33 6.44 9.72
C LEU A 56 -1.86 7.82 10.20
N THR A 57 -0.74 8.29 9.68
CA THR A 57 -0.20 9.63 9.99
C THR A 57 -0.36 10.59 8.80
N ARG A 58 -0.56 11.87 9.10
CA ARG A 58 -0.68 12.94 8.10
C ARG A 58 0.31 14.07 8.36
N TRP A 59 1.04 14.43 7.31
CA TRP A 59 2.03 15.50 7.30
C TRP A 59 1.63 16.52 6.24
N ALA A 60 1.61 17.80 6.60
CA ALA A 60 1.10 18.86 5.72
C ALA A 60 1.88 20.16 5.90
N ASN A 61 1.73 21.06 4.91
CA ASN A 61 2.31 22.41 4.92
C ASN A 61 3.83 22.37 5.11
N ALA A 62 4.39 23.29 5.89
CA ALA A 62 5.82 23.36 6.19
C ALA A 62 6.39 22.09 6.86
N ALA A 63 5.53 21.22 7.41
CA ALA A 63 5.92 19.97 8.07
C ALA A 63 5.79 18.74 7.16
N THR A 64 5.43 18.87 5.87
CA THR A 64 5.20 17.72 4.96
C THR A 64 6.36 16.72 4.91
N GLU A 65 7.60 17.16 5.06
CA GLU A 65 8.79 16.30 5.04
C GLU A 65 9.39 16.04 6.43
N ALA A 66 8.76 16.52 7.50
CA ALA A 66 9.28 16.37 8.85
C ALA A 66 9.27 14.91 9.34
N TRP A 67 8.52 14.01 8.68
CA TRP A 67 8.56 12.56 8.94
C TRP A 67 9.95 11.93 8.81
N LYS A 68 10.88 12.60 8.13
CA LYS A 68 12.28 12.18 7.98
C LYS A 68 13.15 12.54 9.19
N GLN A 69 12.63 13.35 10.11
CA GLN A 69 13.38 13.87 11.26
C GLN A 69 13.02 13.08 12.51
N ASP A 70 14.04 12.68 13.27
CA ASP A 70 13.84 12.00 14.55
C ASP A 70 13.07 12.89 15.53
N GLY A 71 12.02 12.33 16.14
CA GLY A 71 11.20 13.01 17.13
C GLY A 71 10.14 13.97 16.57
N ALA A 72 10.01 14.12 15.25
CA ALA A 72 8.94 14.91 14.66
C ALA A 72 7.57 14.25 14.90
N SER A 73 6.53 15.08 15.03
CA SER A 73 5.14 14.63 15.22
C SER A 73 4.26 14.99 14.02
N PRO A 74 3.40 14.08 13.53
CA PRO A 74 2.48 14.38 12.45
C PRO A 74 1.39 15.36 12.91
N GLY A 75 0.79 16.08 11.95
CA GLY A 75 -0.35 16.97 12.24
C GLY A 75 -1.65 16.22 12.52
N GLY A 76 -1.73 14.94 12.15
CA GLY A 76 -2.83 14.04 12.49
C GLY A 76 -2.36 12.59 12.55
N SER A 77 -2.94 11.83 13.46
CA SER A 77 -2.61 10.42 13.71
C SER A 77 -3.86 9.68 14.12
N ASP A 78 -4.21 8.62 13.39
CA ASP A 78 -5.35 7.76 13.70
C ASP A 78 -4.86 6.31 13.88
N SER A 79 -5.20 5.69 15.01
CA SER A 79 -5.01 4.24 15.19
C SER A 79 -6.02 3.49 14.32
N LEU A 80 -5.56 2.42 13.69
CA LEU A 80 -6.38 1.53 12.88
C LEU A 80 -6.69 0.20 13.60
N ASP A 81 -6.43 0.13 14.91
CA ASP A 81 -6.72 -1.05 15.73
C ASP A 81 -8.20 -1.44 15.63
N GLY A 82 -8.44 -2.76 15.60
CA GLY A 82 -9.77 -3.35 15.44
C GLY A 82 -10.32 -3.32 14.02
N LEU A 83 -9.60 -2.75 13.05
CA LEU A 83 -9.98 -2.76 11.64
C LEU A 83 -9.29 -3.91 10.90
N SER A 84 -9.92 -4.38 9.83
CA SER A 84 -9.35 -5.40 8.95
C SER A 84 -9.74 -5.16 7.50
N ILE A 85 -8.87 -5.53 6.56
CA ILE A 85 -9.15 -5.49 5.13
C ILE A 85 -9.25 -6.93 4.61
N PRO A 86 -10.37 -7.34 3.98
CA PRO A 86 -10.52 -8.70 3.44
C PRO A 86 -9.51 -8.98 2.30
N PRO A 87 -9.30 -10.25 1.91
CA PRO A 87 -8.46 -10.61 0.76
C PRO A 87 -8.82 -9.80 -0.47
N ASN A 88 -7.83 -9.23 -1.15
CA ASN A 88 -8.03 -8.40 -2.35
C ASN A 88 -9.06 -7.25 -2.17
N GLY A 89 -9.34 -6.86 -0.92
CA GLY A 89 -10.36 -5.87 -0.57
C GLY A 89 -9.79 -4.48 -0.31
N SER A 90 -10.67 -3.54 0.01
CA SER A 90 -10.29 -2.18 0.39
C SER A 90 -11.04 -1.64 1.61
N LEU A 91 -10.46 -0.61 2.22
CA LEU A 91 -11.02 0.17 3.32
C LEU A 91 -10.89 1.65 3.00
N LEU A 92 -12.01 2.38 3.09
CA LEU A 92 -12.04 3.83 2.95
C LEU A 92 -11.87 4.50 4.30
N LEU A 93 -10.89 5.39 4.39
CA LEU A 93 -10.67 6.25 5.54
C LEU A 93 -10.84 7.70 5.10
N GLY A 94 -11.72 8.44 5.74
CA GLY A 94 -12.00 9.81 5.32
C GLY A 94 -12.87 10.56 6.31
N ASN A 95 -13.15 11.81 5.98
CA ASN A 95 -14.10 12.58 6.75
C ASN A 95 -15.49 11.93 6.65
N THR A 96 -16.24 11.85 7.74
CA THR A 96 -17.61 11.29 7.74
C THR A 96 -18.57 12.05 6.82
N ARG A 97 -18.23 13.28 6.42
CA ARG A 97 -19.01 14.12 5.49
C ARG A 97 -18.51 14.02 4.06
N ALA A 98 -17.49 13.21 3.78
CA ALA A 98 -17.03 12.98 2.43
C ALA A 98 -18.08 12.18 1.65
N VAL A 99 -18.16 12.43 0.36
CA VAL A 99 -18.99 11.64 -0.54
C VAL A 99 -18.27 10.31 -0.77
N VAL A 100 -18.99 9.20 -0.59
CA VAL A 100 -18.46 7.86 -0.84
C VAL A 100 -18.07 7.75 -2.33
N PRO A 101 -16.89 7.20 -2.66
CA PRO A 101 -16.48 7.04 -4.05
C PRO A 101 -17.50 6.23 -4.83
N ALA A 102 -17.80 6.69 -6.04
CA ALA A 102 -18.52 5.91 -7.05
C ALA A 102 -17.47 5.23 -7.93
N TYR A 103 -17.34 3.92 -7.80
CA TYR A 103 -16.52 3.12 -8.71
C TYR A 103 -17.31 2.86 -9.99
N ALA A 104 -16.69 3.08 -11.15
CA ALA A 104 -17.30 2.87 -12.47
C ALA A 104 -17.38 1.37 -12.83
#